data_AF-A0A919GUZ9-F1
#
_entry.id   AF-A0A919GUZ9-F1
#
_cell.length_a   1.000
_cell.length_b   1.000
_cell.length_c   1.000
_cell.angle_alpha   90.00
_cell.angle_beta   90.00
_cell.angle_gamma   90.00
#
_symmetry.space_group_name_H-M   'P 1'
#
loop_
_entity.id
_entity.type
_entity.pdbx_description
1 polymer ?
#
loop_
_entity_poly.entity_id
_entity_poly.type
_entity_poly.pdbx_seq_one_letter_code
_entity_poly.pdbx_strand_id
1 'polypeptide(L)'
;MEAQVGPGARGATLAEIHAGGVGKPVNSALRRAAVVALAELGRSTDSGDRADAGRGLACFAEMEEAVGPLLELVLDRGDTFITRVTAEALLRRQDRAGLMVVASALAVADANHGDWIHTAVLDAFAIYAGDRDDAMRLCEELARDPDTGLARGARELRESLARIDCVLHPA
;
A
#
# COMPACT_ATOMS: atom_id res chain seq x y z
N MET A 1 -49.43 -50.39 34.46
CA MET A 1 -48.01 -50.00 34.35
C MET A 1 -47.74 -49.76 32.88
N GLU A 2 -48.07 -48.56 32.41
CA GLU A 2 -47.89 -48.13 31.02
C GLU A 2 -47.15 -46.79 31.04
N ALA A 3 -46.04 -46.72 30.32
CA ALA A 3 -45.33 -45.48 30.01
C ALA A 3 -44.97 -45.54 28.52
N GLN A 4 -45.82 -44.90 27.71
CA GLN A 4 -45.68 -44.80 26.26
C GLN A 4 -45.06 -43.44 25.90
N VAL A 5 -43.86 -43.49 25.30
CA VAL A 5 -43.32 -42.66 24.20
C VAL A 5 -43.80 -41.20 24.08
N GLY A 6 -42.88 -40.26 24.31
CA GLY A 6 -43.11 -38.81 24.12
C GLY A 6 -43.02 -38.33 22.66
N PRO A 7 -43.62 -37.18 22.31
CA PRO A 7 -43.45 -36.59 20.99
C PRO A 7 -42.64 -35.29 20.99
N GLY A 8 -41.71 -35.21 20.03
CA GLY A 8 -41.68 -34.06 19.11
C GLY A 8 -40.74 -32.90 19.42
N ALA A 9 -39.43 -33.12 19.34
CA ALA A 9 -38.52 -32.04 18.94
C ALA A 9 -38.80 -31.69 17.47
N ARG A 10 -39.59 -30.64 17.24
CA ARG A 10 -39.84 -30.08 15.91
C ARG A 10 -38.52 -29.59 15.34
N GLY A 11 -38.08 -30.21 14.25
CA GLY A 11 -36.91 -29.79 13.49
C GLY A 11 -37.11 -28.38 12.95
N ALA A 12 -36.20 -27.47 13.31
CA ALA A 12 -35.97 -26.26 12.55
C ALA A 12 -35.57 -26.67 11.13
N THR A 13 -36.21 -26.07 10.14
CA THR A 13 -35.91 -26.36 8.73
C THR A 13 -34.54 -25.75 8.36
N LEU A 14 -33.81 -26.43 7.47
CA LEU A 14 -32.46 -26.04 7.02
C LEU A 14 -32.36 -24.62 6.40
N ALA A 15 -33.49 -23.93 6.20
CA ALA A 15 -33.56 -22.58 5.64
C ALA A 15 -33.32 -21.47 6.68
N GLU A 16 -33.54 -21.71 7.98
CA GLU A 16 -33.42 -20.65 9.01
C GLU A 16 -31.98 -20.48 9.53
N ILE A 17 -31.06 -21.40 9.20
CA ILE A 17 -29.64 -21.30 9.57
C ILE A 17 -28.86 -20.43 8.55
N HIS A 18 -29.47 -20.07 7.41
CA HIS A 18 -28.80 -19.30 6.36
C HIS A 18 -28.92 -17.77 6.47
N ALA A 19 -29.53 -17.27 7.56
CA ALA A 19 -29.62 -15.83 7.86
C ALA A 19 -28.61 -15.38 8.95
N GLY A 20 -27.52 -16.12 9.12
CA GLY A 20 -26.36 -15.66 9.91
C GLY A 20 -25.48 -14.77 9.04
N GLY A 21 -25.49 -13.47 9.30
CA GLY A 21 -24.66 -12.50 8.60
C GLY A 21 -23.23 -13.01 8.44
N VAL A 22 -22.77 -13.07 7.20
CA VAL A 22 -21.34 -13.15 6.88
C VAL A 22 -20.78 -11.80 7.29
N GLY A 23 -20.48 -11.64 8.58
CA GLY A 23 -19.72 -10.51 9.06
C GLY A 23 -18.47 -10.45 8.21
N LYS A 24 -18.21 -9.29 7.59
CA LYS A 24 -16.87 -9.01 7.03
C LYS A 24 -15.86 -9.49 8.07
N PRO A 25 -14.83 -10.28 7.68
CA PRO A 25 -13.89 -10.81 8.66
C PRO A 25 -13.46 -9.65 9.55
N VAL A 26 -13.56 -9.82 10.88
CA VAL A 26 -13.31 -8.74 11.87
C VAL A 26 -11.97 -8.02 11.58
N ASN A 27 -11.00 -8.76 11.02
CA ASN A 27 -9.73 -8.26 10.53
C ASN A 27 -9.88 -7.18 9.42
N SER A 28 -10.77 -7.35 8.43
CA SER A 28 -11.03 -6.35 7.39
C SER A 28 -11.62 -5.05 7.93
N ALA A 29 -12.50 -5.12 8.94
CA ALA A 29 -13.04 -3.94 9.60
C ALA A 29 -11.98 -3.19 10.41
N LEU A 30 -11.15 -3.92 11.16
CA LEU A 30 -10.05 -3.33 11.93
C LEU A 30 -8.96 -2.72 11.03
N ARG A 31 -8.59 -3.39 9.93
CA ARG A 31 -7.65 -2.84 8.94
C ARG A 31 -8.20 -1.55 8.33
N ARG A 32 -9.48 -1.53 7.96
CA ARG A 32 -10.13 -0.31 7.45
C ARG A 32 -10.15 0.81 8.48
N ALA A 33 -10.44 0.51 9.75
CA ALA A 33 -10.38 1.49 10.82
C ALA A 33 -8.97 2.04 11.02
N ALA A 34 -7.93 1.20 10.92
CA ALA A 34 -6.54 1.64 10.98
C ALA A 34 -6.19 2.58 9.82
N VAL A 35 -6.60 2.25 8.58
CA VAL A 35 -6.41 3.13 7.42
C VAL A 35 -7.09 4.48 7.61
N VAL A 36 -8.33 4.50 8.13
CA VAL A 36 -9.05 5.75 8.42
C VAL A 36 -8.31 6.59 9.45
N ALA A 37 -7.90 5.99 10.58
CA ALA A 37 -7.21 6.71 11.65
C ALA A 37 -5.85 7.27 11.19
N LEU A 38 -5.08 6.50 10.41
CA LEU A 38 -3.81 6.98 9.87
C LEU A 38 -4.01 8.05 8.79
N ALA A 39 -5.06 7.95 7.97
CA ALA A 39 -5.40 8.99 7.01
C ALA A 39 -5.83 10.30 7.70
N GLU A 40 -6.49 10.22 8.86
CA GLU A 40 -6.77 11.40 9.70
C GLU A 40 -5.48 11.99 10.28
N LEU A 41 -4.59 11.15 10.81
CA LEU A 41 -3.27 11.58 11.30
C LEU A 41 -2.45 12.27 10.20
N GLY A 42 -2.51 11.77 8.96
CA GLY A 42 -1.86 12.36 7.79
C GLY A 42 -2.34 13.76 7.40
N ARG A 43 -3.44 14.25 7.99
CA ARG A 43 -3.94 15.63 7.78
C ARG A 43 -3.55 16.57 8.92
N SER A 44 -2.77 16.10 9.89
CA SER A 44 -2.24 16.93 10.97
C SER A 44 -1.38 18.07 10.42
N THR A 45 -1.36 19.19 11.14
CA THR A 45 -0.42 20.28 10.86
C THR A 45 1.00 19.98 11.34
N ASP A 46 1.16 18.94 12.17
CA ASP A 46 2.46 18.48 12.64
C ASP A 46 3.12 17.56 11.60
N SER A 47 4.39 17.83 11.26
CA SER A 47 5.14 17.01 10.29
C SER A 47 5.49 15.63 10.83
N GLY A 48 5.66 15.46 12.15
CA GLY A 48 5.91 14.15 12.77
C GLY A 48 4.71 13.22 12.60
N ASP A 49 3.52 13.71 12.93
CA ASP A 49 2.26 12.99 12.73
C ASP A 49 2.08 12.52 11.28
N ARG A 50 2.33 13.42 10.31
CA ARG A 50 2.22 13.08 8.89
C ARG A 50 3.25 12.05 8.45
N ALA A 51 4.48 12.12 8.97
CA ALA A 51 5.52 11.13 8.67
C ALA A 51 5.15 9.75 9.23
N ASP A 52 4.61 9.70 10.45
CA ASP A 52 4.17 8.45 11.07
C ASP A 52 2.93 7.88 10.38
N ALA A 53 2.01 8.73 9.94
CA ALA A 53 0.91 8.36 9.08
C ALA A 53 1.39 7.73 7.77
N GLY A 54 2.37 8.34 7.09
CA GLY A 54 2.94 7.82 5.84
C GLY A 54 3.57 6.44 6.01
N ARG A 55 4.40 6.26 7.05
CA ARG A 55 5.01 4.96 7.40
C ARG A 55 3.95 3.91 7.76
N GLY A 56 2.95 4.30 8.55
CA GLY A 56 1.88 3.41 8.97
C GLY A 56 0.97 2.98 7.82
N LEU A 57 0.54 3.93 6.98
CA LEU A 57 -0.31 3.68 5.82
C LEU A 57 0.39 2.82 4.77
N ALA A 58 1.71 2.92 4.65
CA ALA A 58 2.46 2.09 3.71
C ALA A 58 2.16 0.60 3.92
N CYS A 59 1.97 0.12 5.16
CA CYS A 59 1.59 -1.27 5.47
C CYS A 59 0.23 -1.73 4.89
N PHE A 60 -0.57 -0.80 4.38
CA PHE A 60 -1.91 -1.03 3.83
C PHE A 60 -2.03 -0.61 2.36
N ALA A 61 -0.92 -0.41 1.65
CA ALA A 61 -0.92 0.07 0.27
C ALA A 61 -1.73 -0.81 -0.72
N GLU A 62 -1.98 -2.09 -0.39
CA GLU A 62 -2.85 -2.97 -1.17
C GLU A 62 -4.35 -2.71 -0.98
N MET A 63 -4.72 -1.88 -0.01
CA MET A 63 -6.10 -1.46 0.23
C MET A 63 -6.43 -0.22 -0.59
N GLU A 64 -7.50 -0.27 -1.39
CA GLU A 64 -7.96 0.84 -2.22
C GLU A 64 -8.18 2.12 -1.38
N GLU A 65 -8.69 1.98 -0.16
CA GLU A 65 -8.94 3.11 0.74
C GLU A 65 -7.66 3.83 1.21
N ALA A 66 -6.49 3.17 1.14
CA ALA A 66 -5.22 3.76 1.53
C ALA A 66 -4.54 4.54 0.39
N VAL A 67 -4.90 4.26 -0.88
CA VAL A 67 -4.20 4.83 -2.05
C VAL A 67 -4.31 6.35 -2.09
N GLY A 68 -5.50 6.91 -1.89
CA GLY A 68 -5.71 8.36 -1.87
C GLY A 68 -4.86 9.07 -0.80
N PRO A 69 -4.99 8.70 0.49
CA PRO A 69 -4.16 9.25 1.57
C PRO A 69 -2.65 9.08 1.35
N LEU A 70 -2.22 7.94 0.80
CA LEU A 70 -0.81 7.72 0.48
C LEU A 70 -0.31 8.65 -0.63
N LEU A 71 -1.10 8.87 -1.69
CA LEU A 71 -0.75 9.81 -2.75
C LEU A 71 -0.67 11.24 -2.23
N GLU A 72 -1.56 11.64 -1.33
CA GLU A 72 -1.52 12.96 -0.67
C GLU A 72 -0.23 13.16 0.13
N LEU A 73 0.25 12.12 0.83
CA LEU A 73 1.48 12.18 1.64
C LEU A 73 2.77 12.06 0.80
N VAL A 74 2.76 11.27 -0.28
CA VAL A 74 3.89 11.25 -1.22
C VAL A 74 4.01 12.60 -1.93
N LEU A 75 2.88 13.24 -2.23
CA LEU A 75 2.82 14.57 -2.86
C LEU A 75 2.55 15.68 -1.84
N ASP A 76 3.11 15.55 -0.63
CA ASP A 76 2.86 16.50 0.45
C ASP A 76 3.36 17.90 0.07
N ARG A 77 2.41 18.83 -0.08
CA ARG A 77 2.68 20.20 -0.51
C ARG A 77 3.41 21.05 0.53
N GLY A 78 3.36 20.64 1.79
CA GLY A 78 3.84 21.44 2.92
C GLY A 78 5.27 21.09 3.31
N ASP A 79 5.69 19.84 3.11
CA ASP A 79 6.97 19.35 3.62
C ASP A 79 7.48 18.13 2.82
N THR A 80 8.55 18.34 2.05
CA THR A 80 9.17 17.30 1.23
C THR A 80 9.87 16.20 2.03
N PHE A 81 10.10 16.40 3.33
CA PHE A 81 10.49 15.31 4.22
C PHE A 81 9.43 14.20 4.22
N ILE A 82 8.14 14.58 4.20
CA ILE A 82 7.00 13.65 4.19
C ILE A 82 6.95 12.86 2.87
N THR A 83 7.22 13.53 1.75
CA THR A 83 7.41 12.88 0.44
C THR A 83 8.44 11.77 0.53
N ARG A 84 9.66 12.09 1.01
CA ARG A 84 10.77 11.13 1.07
C ARG A 84 10.44 9.93 1.96
N VAL A 85 10.01 10.17 3.20
CA VAL A 85 9.78 9.07 4.17
C VAL A 85 8.60 8.18 3.79
N THR A 86 7.56 8.75 3.17
CA THR A 86 6.40 7.98 2.72
C THR A 86 6.76 7.13 1.50
N ALA A 87 7.44 7.72 0.52
CA ALA A 87 7.93 6.99 -0.65
C ALA A 87 8.91 5.87 -0.22
N GLU A 88 9.85 6.14 0.67
CA GLU A 88 10.81 5.15 1.18
C GLU A 88 10.09 3.99 1.86
N ALA A 89 9.08 4.26 2.70
CA ALA A 89 8.29 3.23 3.36
C ALA A 89 7.51 2.36 2.36
N LEU A 90 6.95 2.95 1.30
CA LEU A 90 6.28 2.22 0.23
C LEU A 90 7.25 1.33 -0.56
N LEU A 91 8.44 1.86 -0.89
CA LEU A 91 9.45 1.14 -1.67
C LEU A 91 10.06 -0.02 -0.87
N ARG A 92 10.25 0.13 0.44
CA ARG A 92 10.75 -0.94 1.32
C ARG A 92 9.81 -2.14 1.47
N ARG A 93 8.56 -2.03 1.03
CA ARG A 93 7.67 -3.20 0.92
C ARG A 93 8.15 -4.18 -0.15
N GLN A 94 8.86 -3.67 -1.17
CA GLN A 94 9.35 -4.43 -2.31
C GLN A 94 8.26 -5.25 -3.00
N ASP A 95 7.05 -4.69 -3.06
CA ASP A 95 5.90 -5.33 -3.66
C ASP A 95 5.20 -4.42 -4.67
N ARG A 96 4.29 -5.03 -5.44
CA ARG A 96 3.56 -4.33 -6.49
C ARG A 96 2.74 -3.15 -5.95
N ALA A 97 2.13 -3.29 -4.79
CA ALA A 97 1.26 -2.26 -4.21
C ALA A 97 2.04 -0.99 -3.85
N GLY A 98 3.20 -1.12 -3.21
CA GLY A 98 4.06 0.02 -2.90
C GLY A 98 4.56 0.72 -4.17
N LEU A 99 5.03 -0.06 -5.15
CA LEU A 99 5.51 0.47 -6.43
C LEU A 99 4.40 1.16 -7.23
N MET A 100 3.17 0.65 -7.20
CA MET A 100 2.02 1.27 -7.88
C MET A 100 1.73 2.67 -7.35
N VAL A 101 1.78 2.88 -6.03
CA VAL A 101 1.54 4.19 -5.43
C VAL A 101 2.65 5.16 -5.81
N VAL A 102 3.92 4.75 -5.70
CA VAL A 102 5.07 5.61 -6.05
C VAL A 102 5.10 5.95 -7.54
N ALA A 103 4.82 4.98 -8.41
CA ALA A 103 4.71 5.20 -9.85
C ALA A 103 3.55 6.17 -10.18
N SER A 104 2.39 5.98 -9.56
CA SER A 104 1.26 6.90 -9.72
C SER A 104 1.60 8.33 -9.26
N ALA A 105 2.37 8.48 -8.18
CA ALA A 105 2.83 9.77 -7.72
C ALA A 105 3.84 10.42 -8.69
N LEU A 106 4.86 9.67 -9.15
CA LEU A 106 5.83 10.15 -10.14
C LEU A 106 5.16 10.63 -11.42
N ALA A 107 4.06 9.98 -11.82
CA ALA A 107 3.31 10.42 -12.99
C ALA A 107 2.87 11.90 -12.86
N VAL A 108 2.53 12.38 -11.68
CA VAL A 108 1.98 13.74 -11.51
C VAL A 108 2.88 14.68 -10.70
N ALA A 109 4.01 14.19 -10.21
CA ALA A 109 4.95 14.94 -9.41
C ALA A 109 5.49 16.15 -10.19
N ASP A 110 5.60 17.29 -9.49
CA ASP A 110 6.49 18.37 -9.96
C ASP A 110 7.95 18.00 -9.71
N ALA A 111 8.88 18.83 -10.22
CA ALA A 111 10.31 18.57 -10.11
C ALA A 111 10.78 18.42 -8.65
N ASN A 112 10.22 19.21 -7.72
CA ASN A 112 10.63 19.15 -6.32
C ASN A 112 10.20 17.83 -5.68
N HIS A 113 8.94 17.42 -5.86
CA HIS A 113 8.48 16.11 -5.37
C HIS A 113 9.25 14.97 -6.04
N GLY A 114 9.52 15.07 -7.35
CA GLY A 114 10.30 14.08 -8.10
C GLY A 114 11.68 13.84 -7.51
N ASP A 115 12.44 14.90 -7.21
CA ASP A 115 13.78 14.80 -6.60
C ASP A 115 13.76 14.04 -5.26
N TRP A 116 12.75 14.29 -4.42
CA TRP A 116 12.62 13.62 -3.12
C TRP A 116 12.13 12.18 -3.25
N ILE A 117 11.28 11.88 -4.24
CA ILE A 117 10.93 10.50 -4.57
C ILE A 117 12.18 9.75 -5.07
N HIS A 118 12.99 10.34 -5.96
CA HIS A 118 14.23 9.71 -6.43
C HIS A 118 15.23 9.48 -5.29
N THR A 119 15.32 10.40 -4.34
CA THR A 119 16.12 10.22 -3.11
C THR A 119 15.62 8.99 -2.33
N ALA A 120 14.30 8.84 -2.17
CA ALA A 120 13.73 7.66 -1.52
C ALA A 120 14.02 6.34 -2.26
N VAL A 121 14.12 6.37 -3.60
CA VAL A 121 14.54 5.19 -4.39
C VAL A 121 15.98 4.79 -4.05
N LEU A 122 16.89 5.76 -3.92
CA LEU A 122 18.27 5.51 -3.49
C LEU A 122 18.30 4.94 -2.07
N ASP A 123 17.55 5.55 -1.13
CA ASP A 123 17.47 5.13 0.27
C ASP A 123 16.95 3.69 0.42
N ALA A 124 16.09 3.23 -0.51
CA ALA A 124 15.53 1.88 -0.49
C ALA A 124 16.41 0.84 -1.20
N PHE A 125 17.08 1.18 -2.31
CA PHE A 125 17.66 0.19 -3.24
C PHE A 125 19.17 0.28 -3.46
N ALA A 126 19.89 1.23 -2.86
CA ALA A 126 21.34 1.38 -3.08
C ALA A 126 22.20 0.21 -2.55
N ILE A 127 21.67 -0.62 -1.66
CA ILE A 127 22.48 -1.65 -0.98
C ILE A 127 22.52 -2.96 -1.75
N TYR A 128 21.38 -3.58 -2.06
CA TYR A 128 21.31 -4.92 -2.62
C TYR A 128 20.81 -4.91 -4.07
N ALA A 129 21.65 -5.39 -4.99
CA ALA A 129 21.31 -5.51 -6.40
C ALA A 129 20.06 -6.38 -6.64
N GLY A 130 19.89 -7.47 -5.87
CA GLY A 130 18.72 -8.35 -6.00
C GLY A 130 17.41 -7.62 -5.73
N ASP A 131 17.36 -6.78 -4.68
CA ASP A 131 16.18 -5.99 -4.32
C ASP A 131 15.81 -4.99 -5.43
N ARG A 132 16.81 -4.30 -5.97
CA ARG A 132 16.66 -3.37 -7.09
C ARG A 132 16.16 -4.10 -8.34
N ASP A 133 16.78 -5.23 -8.68
CA ASP A 133 16.46 -5.98 -9.90
C ASP A 133 15.05 -6.57 -9.85
N ASP A 134 14.59 -7.00 -8.66
CA ASP A 134 13.23 -7.44 -8.41
C ASP A 134 12.22 -6.29 -8.60
N ALA A 135 12.52 -5.11 -8.05
CA ALA A 135 11.71 -3.91 -8.26
C ALA A 135 11.68 -3.49 -9.74
N MET A 136 12.79 -3.62 -10.48
CA MET A 136 12.84 -3.35 -11.92
C MET A 136 11.90 -4.25 -12.71
N ARG A 137 11.83 -5.56 -12.38
CA ARG A 137 10.89 -6.48 -13.04
C ARG A 137 9.44 -6.10 -12.78
N LEU A 138 9.09 -5.75 -11.55
CA LEU A 138 7.75 -5.28 -11.21
C LEU A 138 7.40 -3.97 -11.94
N CYS A 139 8.34 -3.02 -12.05
CA CYS A 139 8.14 -1.80 -12.82
C CYS A 139 7.94 -2.07 -14.32
N GLU A 140 8.62 -3.07 -14.88
CA GLU A 140 8.43 -3.50 -16.26
C GLU A 140 7.02 -4.07 -16.50
N GLU A 141 6.47 -4.82 -15.53
CA GLU A 141 5.07 -5.26 -15.58
C GLU A 141 4.09 -4.07 -15.52
N LEU A 142 4.32 -3.14 -14.59
CA LEU A 142 3.49 -1.93 -14.43
C LEU A 142 3.56 -0.99 -15.63
N ALA A 143 4.69 -0.96 -16.34
CA ALA A 143 4.84 -0.16 -17.56
C ALA A 143 3.92 -0.60 -18.72
N ARG A 144 3.27 -1.77 -18.59
CA ARG A 144 2.29 -2.33 -19.54
C ARG A 144 0.84 -2.14 -19.09
N ASP A 145 0.61 -1.46 -17.96
CA ASP A 145 -0.73 -1.21 -17.43
C ASP A 145 -1.56 -0.33 -18.40
N PRO A 146 -2.87 -0.60 -18.58
CA PRO A 146 -3.74 0.24 -19.41
C PRO A 146 -3.85 1.69 -18.90
N ASP A 147 -3.62 1.95 -17.61
CA ASP A 147 -3.49 3.31 -17.10
C ASP A 147 -2.17 3.92 -17.57
N THR A 148 -2.27 4.82 -18.56
CA THR A 148 -1.11 5.50 -19.15
C THR A 148 -0.31 6.35 -18.16
N GLY A 149 -0.94 6.84 -17.09
CA GLY A 149 -0.29 7.59 -16.02
C GLY A 149 0.61 6.68 -15.20
N LEU A 150 0.03 5.60 -14.66
CA LEU A 150 0.76 4.55 -13.94
C LEU A 150 1.89 3.97 -14.80
N ALA A 151 1.59 3.62 -16.05
CA ALA A 151 2.57 3.05 -16.97
C ALA A 151 3.75 4.01 -17.23
N ARG A 152 3.50 5.33 -17.31
CA ARG A 152 4.57 6.33 -17.45
C ARG A 152 5.41 6.43 -16.18
N GLY A 153 4.77 6.59 -15.02
CA GLY A 153 5.51 6.67 -13.76
C GLY A 153 6.31 5.41 -13.45
N ALA A 154 5.82 4.23 -13.84
CA ALA A 154 6.55 2.98 -13.72
C ALA A 154 7.81 2.94 -14.59
N ARG A 155 7.76 3.50 -15.81
CA ARG A 155 8.96 3.64 -16.65
C ARG A 155 10.00 4.57 -16.01
N GLU A 156 9.56 5.69 -15.47
CA GLU A 156 10.41 6.66 -14.78
C GLU A 156 11.06 6.07 -13.51
N LEU A 157 10.29 5.32 -12.72
CA LEU A 157 10.80 4.59 -11.57
C LEU A 157 11.85 3.55 -11.99
N ARG A 158 11.58 2.79 -13.05
CA ARG A 158 12.53 1.82 -13.61
C ARG A 158 13.82 2.47 -14.10
N GLU A 159 13.73 3.62 -14.76
CA GLU A 159 14.89 4.39 -15.19
C GLU A 159 15.73 4.88 -14.00
N SER A 160 15.06 5.26 -12.90
CA SER A 160 15.73 5.64 -11.66
C SER A 160 16.47 4.47 -11.04
N LEU A 161 15.82 3.31 -10.95
CA LEU A 161 16.44 2.07 -10.46
C LEU A 161 17.65 1.66 -11.31
N ALA A 162 17.55 1.75 -12.64
CA ALA A 162 18.63 1.39 -13.56
C ALA A 162 19.90 2.25 -13.44
N ARG A 163 19.79 3.46 -12.84
CA ARG A 163 20.93 4.35 -12.58
C ARG A 163 21.65 4.05 -11.27
N ILE A 164 21.10 3.18 -10.42
CA ILE A 164 21.68 2.85 -9.12
C ILE A 164 22.84 1.87 -9.33
N ASP A 165 24.03 2.25 -8.86
CA ASP A 165 25.15 1.34 -8.66
C ASP A 165 25.07 0.74 -7.25
N CYS A 166 24.63 -0.52 -7.14
CA CYS A 166 24.41 -1.16 -5.86
C CYS A 166 25.73 -1.60 -5.21
N VAL A 167 25.80 -1.54 -3.88
CA VAL A 167 27.00 -1.96 -3.15
C VAL A 167 27.22 -3.47 -3.22
N LEU A 168 26.14 -4.26 -3.06
CA LEU A 168 26.20 -5.71 -2.95
C LEU A 168 25.55 -6.37 -4.17
N HIS A 169 26.33 -7.22 -4.83
CA HIS A 169 25.94 -7.98 -6.01
C HIS A 169 25.78 -9.47 -5.68
N PRO A 170 24.93 -10.23 -6.40
CA PRO A 170 24.87 -11.68 -6.27
C PRO A 170 26.26 -12.29 -6.48
N ALA A 171 26.55 -13.35 -5.73
CA ALA A 171 27.80 -14.10 -5.83
C ALA A 171 27.91 -14.90 -7.13
#